data_AF-A0A7R8X901-F1
#
_entry.id   AF-A0A7R8X901-F1
#
_cell.length_a   1.000
_cell.length_b   1.000
_cell.length_c   1.000
_cell.angle_alpha   90.00
_cell.angle_beta   90.00
_cell.angle_gamma   90.00
#
_symmetry.space_group_name_H-M   'P 1'
#
loop_
_entity.id
_entity.type
_entity.pdbx_description
1 polymer ?
#
loop_
_entity_poly.entity_id
_entity_poly.type
_entity_poly.pdbx_seq_one_letter_code
_entity_poly.pdbx_strand_id
1 'polypeptide(L)'
;MPSAIIYDIGFYSLVASAETMAKIIEVNGFDGFVKAVADLETVPDLFVLFSGSKNPAGVNWCSDCTRAEPVIKEFLKSCPDVVLLYVGVGDRDITSSQA
;
A
#
# COMPACT_ATOMS: atom_id res chain seq x y z
N MET A 1 21.47 4.17 -51.13
CA MET A 1 20.49 3.60 -50.17
C MET A 1 21.11 3.71 -48.78
N PRO A 2 20.74 4.68 -47.93
CA PRO A 2 21.21 4.71 -46.55
C PRO A 2 20.09 4.24 -45.62
N SER A 3 20.31 3.16 -44.88
CA SER A 3 19.43 2.75 -43.78
C SER A 3 20.28 2.19 -42.66
N ALA A 4 21.13 3.05 -42.09
CA ALA A 4 21.68 2.84 -40.76
C ALA A 4 20.68 3.46 -39.78
N ILE A 5 19.75 2.63 -39.34
CA ILE A 5 18.78 2.97 -38.32
C ILE A 5 19.50 2.91 -36.97
N ILE A 6 19.67 4.09 -36.38
CA ILE A 6 20.01 4.31 -34.98
C ILE A 6 18.70 4.11 -34.21
N TYR A 7 18.50 2.96 -33.56
CA TYR A 7 17.49 2.81 -32.53
C TYR A 7 18.13 2.35 -31.23
N ASP A 8 18.14 3.31 -30.31
CA ASP A 8 17.63 3.13 -28.95
C ASP A 8 18.58 2.60 -27.86
N ILE A 9 19.62 3.40 -27.56
CA ILE A 9 20.34 3.36 -26.27
C ILE A 9 19.80 4.47 -25.33
N GLY A 10 18.73 5.17 -25.75
CA GLY A 10 18.24 6.37 -25.06
C GLY A 10 17.05 6.14 -24.12
N PHE A 11 16.25 5.09 -24.35
CA PHE A 11 15.00 4.92 -23.61
C PHE A 11 15.13 4.22 -22.25
N TYR A 12 16.20 3.43 -22.04
CA TYR A 12 16.37 2.67 -20.79
C TYR A 12 16.89 3.49 -19.59
N SER A 13 17.43 4.69 -19.82
CA SER A 13 17.99 5.51 -18.74
C SER A 13 16.94 6.41 -18.06
N LEU A 14 15.83 6.72 -18.74
CA LEU A 14 14.83 7.67 -18.22
C LEU A 14 13.81 7.04 -17.25
N VAL A 15 13.71 5.71 -17.19
CA VAL A 15 12.73 5.00 -16.32
C VAL A 15 13.31 4.64 -14.94
N ALA A 16 14.52 5.09 -14.61
CA ALA A 16 15.20 4.76 -13.35
C ALA A 16 15.14 5.88 -12.29
N SER A 17 14.25 6.87 -12.45
CA SER A 17 14.12 7.97 -11.49
C SER A 17 12.67 8.40 -11.29
N ALA A 18 11.79 7.45 -11.01
CA ALA A 18 10.65 7.72 -10.14
C ALA A 18 11.12 7.38 -8.73
N GLU A 19 11.18 8.38 -7.84
CA GLU A 19 11.38 8.13 -6.42
C GLU A 19 10.21 7.23 -5.95
N THR A 20 10.42 5.93 -5.90
CA THR A 20 9.39 4.97 -5.51
C THR A 20 9.17 5.13 -4.02
N MET A 21 8.21 5.95 -3.61
CA MET A 21 7.69 5.78 -2.26
C MET A 21 6.96 4.43 -2.18
N ALA A 22 7.05 3.76 -1.03
CA ALA A 22 6.26 2.55 -0.81
C ALA A 22 4.79 2.79 -1.18
N LYS A 23 4.22 1.89 -1.97
CA LYS A 23 2.84 2.03 -2.45
C LYS A 23 1.89 1.64 -1.32
N ILE A 24 1.05 2.57 -0.89
CA ILE A 24 0.01 2.31 0.12
C ILE A 24 -1.35 2.15 -0.58
N ILE A 25 -2.04 1.04 -0.32
CA ILE A 25 -3.37 0.74 -0.82
C ILE A 25 -4.29 0.65 0.40
N GLU A 26 -5.35 1.46 0.45
CA GLU A 26 -6.31 1.43 1.57
C GLU A 26 -7.63 0.78 1.13
N VAL A 27 -8.09 -0.20 1.89
CA VAL A 27 -9.39 -0.86 1.72
C VAL A 27 -10.12 -0.98 3.05
N ASN A 28 -11.44 -1.24 3.01
CA ASN A 28 -12.26 -1.46 4.20
C ASN A 28 -13.02 -2.78 4.09
N GLY A 29 -13.17 -3.45 5.23
CA GLY A 29 -13.93 -4.68 5.37
C GLY A 29 -13.27 -5.89 4.71
N PHE A 30 -13.85 -7.06 4.97
CA PHE A 30 -13.36 -8.34 4.49
C PHE A 30 -13.42 -8.46 2.96
N ASP A 31 -14.53 -8.05 2.33
CA ASP A 31 -14.69 -8.13 0.88
C ASP A 31 -13.66 -7.26 0.13
N GLY A 32 -13.38 -6.07 0.68
CA GLY A 32 -12.35 -5.17 0.13
C GLY A 32 -10.95 -5.79 0.23
N PHE A 33 -10.67 -6.45 1.35
CA PHE A 33 -9.41 -7.19 1.54
C PHE A 33 -9.26 -8.35 0.55
N VAL A 34 -10.27 -9.23 0.44
CA VAL A 34 -10.23 -10.39 -0.46
C VAL A 34 -9.98 -9.96 -1.90
N LYS A 35 -10.68 -8.92 -2.37
CA LYS A 35 -10.47 -8.38 -3.71
C LYS A 35 -9.06 -7.83 -3.89
N ALA A 36 -8.59 -7.02 -2.94
CA ALA A 36 -7.27 -6.40 -3.04
C ALA A 36 -6.14 -7.43 -3.01
N VAL A 37 -6.24 -8.49 -2.20
CA VAL A 37 -5.23 -9.54 -2.16
C VAL A 37 -5.20 -10.34 -3.47
N ALA A 38 -6.34 -10.64 -4.06
CA ALA A 38 -6.39 -11.30 -5.37
C ALA A 38 -5.68 -10.48 -6.46
N ASP A 39 -5.81 -9.15 -6.43
CA ASP A 39 -5.13 -8.25 -7.36
C ASP A 39 -3.63 -8.08 -7.07
N LEU A 40 -3.17 -8.42 -5.86
CA LEU A 40 -1.80 -8.20 -5.36
C LEU A 40 -1.02 -9.50 -5.12
N GLU A 41 -1.58 -10.66 -5.42
CA GLU A 41 -0.98 -11.97 -5.11
C GLU A 41 0.42 -12.17 -5.73
N THR A 42 0.71 -11.50 -6.84
CA THR A 42 2.00 -11.57 -7.54
C THR A 42 3.03 -10.55 -7.05
N VAL A 43 2.67 -9.70 -6.08
CA VAL A 43 3.58 -8.69 -5.51
C VAL A 43 4.47 -9.36 -4.46
N PRO A 44 5.80 -9.38 -4.64
CA PRO A 44 6.71 -10.13 -3.76
C PRO A 44 6.79 -9.56 -2.34
N ASP A 45 6.73 -8.23 -2.18
CA ASP A 45 6.87 -7.54 -0.89
C ASP A 45 5.56 -6.86 -0.47
N LEU A 46 4.51 -7.66 -0.31
CA LEU A 46 3.20 -7.22 0.16
C LEU A 46 3.08 -7.37 1.68
N PHE A 47 2.85 -6.26 2.39
CA PHE A 47 2.52 -6.24 3.80
C PHE A 47 1.06 -5.86 3.99
N VAL A 48 0.35 -6.53 4.88
CA VAL A 48 -1.05 -6.23 5.20
C VAL A 48 -1.14 -5.70 6.62
N LEU A 49 -1.69 -4.49 6.77
CA LEU A 49 -1.95 -3.85 8.05
C LEU A 49 -3.44 -3.85 8.34
N PHE A 50 -3.88 -4.69 9.27
CA PHE A 50 -5.22 -4.62 9.83
C PHE A 50 -5.26 -3.54 10.91
N SER A 51 -6.18 -2.59 10.76
CA SER A 51 -6.28 -1.42 11.61
C SER A 51 -7.74 -1.03 11.79
N GLY A 52 -8.08 -0.34 12.87
CA GLY A 52 -9.41 0.24 13.03
C GLY A 52 -9.79 1.09 11.81
N SER A 53 -11.06 1.03 11.41
CA SER A 53 -11.53 1.88 10.31
C SER A 53 -11.43 3.35 10.69
N LYS A 54 -10.99 4.14 9.71
CA LYS A 54 -10.97 5.59 9.82
C LYS A 54 -12.38 6.12 9.55
N ASN A 55 -12.81 7.10 10.33
CA ASN A 55 -14.04 7.82 10.07
C ASN A 55 -13.88 8.76 8.85
N PRO A 56 -14.93 9.48 8.41
CA PRO A 56 -14.83 10.42 7.28
C PRO A 56 -13.81 11.56 7.46
N ALA A 57 -13.41 11.86 8.70
CA ALA A 57 -12.37 12.82 9.03
C ALA A 57 -10.95 12.19 9.04
N GLY A 58 -10.81 10.92 8.68
CA GLY A 58 -9.55 10.19 8.68
C GLY A 58 -9.08 9.74 10.06
N VAL A 59 -9.91 9.90 11.10
CA VAL A 59 -9.55 9.57 12.49
C VAL A 59 -9.86 8.11 12.78
N ASN A 60 -8.87 7.40 13.29
CA ASN A 60 -9.00 6.02 13.73
C ASN A 60 -9.48 5.96 15.19
N TRP A 61 -10.43 5.09 15.49
CA TRP A 61 -10.95 4.89 16.85
C TRP A 61 -9.99 4.10 17.74
N CYS A 62 -9.04 3.38 17.14
CA CYS A 62 -8.05 2.55 17.81
C CYS A 62 -6.82 3.40 18.19
N SER A 63 -6.59 3.62 19.49
CA SER A 63 -5.49 4.45 19.99
C SER A 63 -4.12 3.93 19.57
N ASP A 64 -3.92 2.61 19.62
CA ASP A 64 -2.65 1.98 19.25
C ASP A 64 -2.40 2.10 17.75
N CYS A 65 -3.45 1.97 16.94
CA CYS A 65 -3.39 2.14 15.50
C CYS A 65 -2.98 3.57 15.12
N THR A 66 -3.55 4.58 15.78
CA THR A 66 -3.16 6.00 15.61
C THR A 66 -1.70 6.24 15.99
N ARG A 67 -1.19 5.56 17.03
CA ARG A 67 0.21 5.66 17.44
C ARG A 67 1.16 4.91 16.51
N ALA A 68 0.74 3.78 15.96
CA ALA A 68 1.55 2.92 15.10
C ALA A 68 1.66 3.45 13.67
N GLU A 69 0.59 4.01 13.12
CA GLU A 69 0.54 4.54 11.74
C GLU A 69 1.71 5.47 11.38
N PRO A 70 2.10 6.48 12.18
CA PRO A 70 3.25 7.33 11.86
C PRO A 70 4.58 6.56 11.86
N VAL A 71 4.74 5.57 12.74
CA VAL A 71 5.97 4.75 12.80
C VAL A 71 6.09 3.87 11.57
N ILE A 72 5.00 3.24 11.16
CA ILE A 72 4.94 2.40 9.95
C ILE A 72 5.20 3.26 8.70
N LYS A 73 4.56 4.41 8.59
CA LYS A 73 4.75 5.33 7.46
C LYS A 73 6.18 5.87 7.38
N GLU A 74 6.83 6.12 8.51
CA GLU A 74 8.23 6.52 8.53
C GLU A 74 9.14 5.40 8.02
N PHE A 75 8.92 4.17 8.49
CA PHE A 75 9.67 3.00 8.03
C PHE A 75 9.52 2.76 6.52
N LEU A 76 8.31 2.93 5.98
CA LEU A 76 8.04 2.77 4.55
C LEU A 76 8.83 3.73 3.66
N LYS A 77 9.27 4.89 4.16
CA LYS A 77 10.16 5.79 3.40
C LYS A 77 11.52 5.17 3.11
N SER A 78 11.97 4.23 3.93
CA SER A 78 13.21 3.48 3.71
C SER A 78 13.03 2.23 2.84
N CYS A 79 11.80 1.89 2.46
CA CYS A 79 11.45 0.66 1.74
C CYS A 79 10.65 0.98 0.46
N PRO A 80 11.28 1.56 -0.57
CA PRO A 80 10.61 2.07 -1.76
C PRO A 80 9.86 1.00 -2.58
N ASP A 81 10.35 -0.24 -2.55
CA ASP A 81 9.85 -1.34 -3.37
C ASP A 81 8.71 -2.14 -2.71
N VAL A 82 8.30 -1.73 -1.50
CA VAL A 82 7.29 -2.42 -0.70
C VAL A 82 5.88 -1.91 -1.00
N VAL A 83 4.90 -2.82 -0.98
CA VAL A 83 3.47 -2.47 -1.02
C VAL A 83 2.85 -2.72 0.36
N LEU A 84 2.22 -1.69 0.93
CA LEU A 84 1.40 -1.81 2.15
C LEU A 84 -0.08 -1.78 1.80
N LEU A 85 -0.80 -2.87 2.08
CA LEU A 85 -2.25 -2.95 2.07
C LEU A 85 -2.80 -2.62 3.46
N TYR A 86 -3.35 -1.43 3.64
CA TYR A 86 -4.09 -1.02 4.84
C TYR A 86 -5.53 -1.53 4.76
N VAL A 87 -5.98 -2.25 5.77
CA VAL A 87 -7.33 -2.81 5.86
C VAL A 87 -8.02 -2.27 7.11
N GLY A 88 -9.04 -1.43 6.89
CA GLY A 88 -9.96 -0.99 7.93
C GLY A 88 -10.91 -2.11 8.34
N VAL A 89 -10.83 -2.57 9.60
CA VAL A 89 -11.61 -3.71 10.11
C VAL A 89 -13.04 -3.37 10.55
N GLY A 90 -13.45 -2.11 10.40
CA GLY A 90 -14.76 -1.60 10.84
C GLY A 90 -14.68 -0.78 12.13
N ASP A 91 -15.85 -0.47 12.68
CA ASP A 91 -16.00 0.33 13.91
C ASP A 91 -15.71 -0.49 15.17
N ARG A 92 -15.36 0.22 16.25
CA ARG A 92 -14.98 -0.35 17.55
C ARG A 92 -15.99 -1.37 18.10
N ASP A 93 -17.27 -1.12 17.88
CA ASP A 93 -18.35 -1.93 18.43
C ASP A 93 -18.52 -3.27 17.70
N ILE A 94 -18.01 -3.37 16.46
CA ILE A 94 -18.08 -4.59 15.65
C ILE A 94 -16.99 -5.59 16.09
N THR A 95 -15.82 -5.10 16.51
CA THR A 95 -14.63 -5.93 16.74
C THR A 95 -14.65 -6.75 18.03
N SER A 96 -15.54 -6.45 18.97
CA SER A 96 -15.66 -7.18 20.25
C SER A 96 -16.57 -8.41 20.20
N SER A 97 -17.23 -8.67 19.06
CA SER A 97 -18.33 -9.64 18.95
C SER A 97 -18.07 -10.86 18.05
N GLN A 98 -16.85 -11.01 17.51
CA GLN A 98 -16.50 -12.14 16.62
C GLN A 98 -15.38 -13.02 17.19
N ALA A 99 -15.51 -13.42 18.46
CA ALA A 99 -14.68 -14.44 19.09
C ALA A 99 -15.34 -15.81 19.03
#